data_AF-Q08VC6-F1
#
_entry.id   AF-Q08VC6-F1
#
_cell.length_a   1.000
_cell.length_b   1.000
_cell.length_c   1.000
_cell.angle_alpha   90.00
_cell.angle_beta   90.00
_cell.angle_gamma   90.00
#
_symmetry.space_group_name_H-M   'P 1'
#
loop_
_entity.id
_entity.type
_entity.pdbx_description
1 polymer ?
#
loop_
_entity_poly.entity_id
_entity_poly.type
_entity_poly.pdbx_seq_one_letter_code
_entity_poly.pdbx_strand_id
1 'polypeptide(L)'
;MSKWLLATMAFSLPVLAYADGPHHRGERIENRREAQQNRQEQRDDRRDLKQLENLIARFDAASSRRHHDALRQVDADLRAYVAADLAENRYELSDAQSEVRRDTHEVRDARYARDRREFQDAQRDRQDDKRDVRVEAEALRRTRGIQRELEGLYGRVDRNSLERKRSLMMELLQMARTEQARNQQEIREDRRESREDRREARDGRY
;
A
#
# COMPACT_ATOMS: atom_id res chain seq x y z
N MET A 1 4.76 45.35 29.10
CA MET A 1 5.75 45.21 30.19
C MET A 1 5.00 44.98 31.48
N SER A 2 5.06 43.78 32.05
CA SER A 2 4.74 43.52 33.46
C SER A 2 5.45 42.24 33.90
N LYS A 3 6.42 42.43 34.80
CA LYS A 3 7.06 41.39 35.61
C LYS A 3 6.11 41.04 36.76
N TRP A 4 5.93 39.76 37.06
CA TRP A 4 5.64 39.30 38.42
C TRP A 4 6.47 38.05 38.73
N LEU A 5 7.12 38.12 39.88
CA LEU A 5 8.02 37.15 40.47
C LEU A 5 7.26 36.21 41.41
N LEU A 6 7.79 34.97 41.49
CA LEU A 6 7.87 34.07 42.64
C LEU A 6 6.59 33.50 43.29
N ALA A 7 6.50 32.16 43.26
CA ALA A 7 6.20 31.37 44.45
C ALA A 7 6.71 29.92 44.28
N THR A 8 7.77 29.60 45.02
CA THR A 8 8.26 28.25 45.33
C THR A 8 7.24 27.47 46.17
N MET A 9 6.89 26.25 45.74
CA MET A 9 6.66 25.13 46.65
C MET A 9 7.17 23.84 46.01
N ALA A 10 8.27 23.34 46.57
CA ALA A 10 8.79 22.02 46.31
C ALA A 10 7.89 20.98 47.00
N PHE A 11 7.16 20.19 46.21
CA PHE A 11 6.71 18.87 46.64
C PHE A 11 7.59 17.83 45.96
N SER A 12 8.58 17.34 46.71
CA SER A 12 9.37 16.17 46.38
C SER A 12 8.48 14.94 46.51
N LEU A 13 7.83 14.53 45.42
CA LEU A 13 7.31 13.17 45.29
C LEU A 13 8.47 12.27 44.85
N PRO A 14 8.73 11.13 45.51
CA PRO A 14 9.54 10.09 44.91
C PRO A 14 8.77 9.56 43.69
N VAL A 15 9.10 10.07 42.51
CA VAL A 15 8.73 9.41 41.27
C VAL A 15 9.50 8.11 41.26
N LEU A 16 8.83 7.03 41.65
CA LEU A 16 9.21 5.68 41.24
C LEU A 16 9.16 5.68 39.72
N ALA A 17 10.30 6.01 39.10
CA ALA A 17 10.54 5.83 37.70
C ALA A 17 10.51 4.32 37.43
N TYR A 18 9.32 3.79 37.11
CA TYR A 18 9.25 2.59 36.31
C TYR A 18 10.03 2.89 35.04
N ALA A 19 11.08 2.10 34.81
CA ALA A 19 11.90 2.14 33.63
C ALA A 19 11.04 1.69 32.42
N ASP A 20 10.26 2.62 31.87
CA ASP A 20 9.76 2.56 30.51
C ASP A 20 10.99 2.72 29.60
N GLY A 21 11.55 1.59 29.16
CA GLY A 21 12.78 1.57 28.37
C GLY A 21 12.65 2.40 27.08
N PRO A 22 13.77 2.88 26.51
CA PRO A 22 13.78 3.70 25.29
C PRO A 22 13.14 3.01 24.05
N HIS A 23 12.99 1.68 24.08
CA HIS A 23 12.35 0.87 23.03
C HIS A 23 10.88 1.26 22.76
N HIS A 24 10.08 1.54 23.81
CA HIS A 24 8.64 1.82 23.64
C HIS A 24 8.30 3.20 23.06
N ARG A 25 9.25 4.15 23.02
CA ARG A 25 9.01 5.47 22.37
C ARG A 25 9.24 5.43 20.87
N GLY A 26 10.17 4.60 20.38
CA GLY A 26 10.46 4.41 18.96
C GLY A 26 9.26 3.80 18.24
N GLU A 27 8.82 2.63 18.72
CA GLU A 27 7.66 1.87 18.21
C GLU A 27 6.39 2.73 18.14
N ARG A 28 6.14 3.60 19.14
CA ARG A 28 4.96 4.49 19.15
C ARG A 28 5.01 5.60 18.10
N ILE A 29 6.19 6.04 17.67
CA ILE A 29 6.36 7.07 16.64
C ILE A 29 6.25 6.42 15.25
N GLU A 30 6.81 5.22 15.10
CA GLU A 30 6.75 4.39 13.90
C GLU A 30 5.30 4.00 13.56
N ASN A 31 4.57 3.43 14.54
CA ASN A 31 3.15 3.08 14.41
C ASN A 31 2.24 4.27 14.05
N ARG A 32 2.62 5.50 14.43
CA ARG A 32 1.86 6.71 14.07
C ARG A 32 2.13 7.16 12.64
N ARG A 33 3.35 6.96 12.14
CA ARG A 33 3.74 7.28 10.76
C ARG A 33 3.09 6.30 9.79
N GLU A 34 3.16 5.00 10.08
CA GLU A 34 2.46 3.95 9.33
C GLU A 34 0.96 4.22 9.27
N ALA A 35 0.32 4.49 10.42
CA ALA A 35 -1.11 4.82 10.43
C ALA A 35 -1.49 6.08 9.62
N GLN A 36 -0.54 7.01 9.39
CA GLN A 36 -0.74 8.17 8.52
C GLN A 36 -0.52 7.81 7.05
N GLN A 37 0.51 7.02 6.74
CA GLN A 37 0.80 6.49 5.40
C GLN A 37 -0.36 5.64 4.89
N ASN A 38 -0.83 4.66 5.66
CA ASN A 38 -1.94 3.78 5.27
C ASN A 38 -3.25 4.56 5.03
N ARG A 39 -3.42 5.74 5.65
CA ARG A 39 -4.58 6.62 5.39
C ARG A 39 -4.44 7.41 4.12
N GLN A 40 -3.22 7.81 3.78
CA GLN A 40 -2.90 8.54 2.56
C GLN A 40 -3.05 7.59 1.36
N GLU A 41 -2.44 6.41 1.41
CA GLU A 41 -2.57 5.34 0.41
C GLU A 41 -4.04 5.01 0.14
N GLN A 42 -4.84 4.73 1.18
CA GLN A 42 -6.29 4.48 1.00
C GLN A 42 -7.06 5.60 0.30
N ARG A 43 -6.61 6.86 0.44
CA ARG A 43 -7.26 8.00 -0.24
C ARG A 43 -6.84 8.05 -1.71
N ASP A 44 -5.58 7.76 -1.97
CA ASP A 44 -5.00 7.74 -3.30
C ASP A 44 -5.57 6.55 -4.10
N ASP A 45 -5.62 5.32 -3.55
CA ASP A 45 -6.25 4.15 -4.18
C ASP A 45 -7.71 4.42 -4.61
N ARG A 46 -8.47 5.08 -3.73
CA ARG A 46 -9.87 5.45 -4.03
C ARG A 46 -9.97 6.47 -5.15
N ARG A 47 -9.01 7.38 -5.23
CA ARG A 47 -8.94 8.39 -6.26
C ARG A 47 -8.59 7.76 -7.60
N ASP A 48 -7.64 6.83 -7.63
CA ASP A 48 -7.19 6.17 -8.85
C ASP A 48 -8.26 5.22 -9.41
N LEU A 49 -8.93 4.47 -8.53
CA LEU A 49 -10.11 3.70 -8.91
C LEU A 49 -11.18 4.59 -9.55
N LYS A 50 -11.50 5.72 -8.90
CA LYS A 50 -12.50 6.66 -9.43
C LYS A 50 -12.04 7.29 -10.75
N GLN A 51 -10.75 7.56 -10.92
CA GLN A 51 -10.18 8.07 -12.16
C GLN A 51 -10.36 7.07 -13.30
N LEU A 52 -10.09 5.79 -13.06
CA LEU A 52 -10.29 4.72 -14.05
C LEU A 52 -11.78 4.50 -14.38
N GLU A 53 -12.66 4.51 -13.38
CA GLU A 53 -14.11 4.44 -13.59
C GLU A 53 -14.63 5.60 -14.47
N ASN A 54 -14.16 6.82 -14.20
CA ASN A 54 -14.49 7.99 -15.02
C ASN A 54 -13.94 7.88 -16.44
N LEU A 55 -12.75 7.30 -16.61
CA LEU A 55 -12.15 7.06 -17.92
C LEU A 55 -12.99 6.07 -18.75
N ILE A 56 -13.45 4.99 -18.12
CA ILE A 56 -14.37 4.01 -18.74
C ILE A 56 -15.69 4.67 -19.13
N ALA A 57 -16.29 5.47 -18.24
CA ALA A 57 -17.54 6.16 -18.54
C ALA A 57 -17.40 7.11 -19.74
N ARG A 58 -16.28 7.84 -19.82
CA ARG A 58 -15.97 8.71 -20.97
C ARG A 58 -15.75 7.90 -22.25
N PHE A 59 -15.08 6.76 -22.15
CA PHE A 59 -14.91 5.83 -23.28
C PHE A 59 -16.25 5.33 -23.82
N ASP A 60 -17.14 4.85 -22.94
CA ASP A 60 -18.46 4.33 -23.31
C ASP A 60 -19.34 5.44 -23.94
N ALA A 61 -19.28 6.67 -23.41
CA ALA A 61 -19.98 7.81 -24.00
C ALA A 61 -19.41 8.22 -25.37
N ALA A 62 -18.08 8.23 -25.54
CA ALA A 62 -17.44 8.61 -26.79
C ALA A 62 -17.63 7.55 -27.88
N SER A 63 -17.55 6.26 -27.53
CA SER A 63 -17.73 5.13 -28.45
C SER A 63 -19.17 5.02 -28.96
N SER A 64 -20.16 5.14 -28.08
CA SER A 64 -21.59 5.08 -28.46
C SER A 64 -21.99 6.17 -29.45
N ARG A 65 -21.40 7.36 -29.31
CA ARG A 65 -21.65 8.52 -30.19
C ARG A 65 -20.66 8.64 -31.35
N ARG A 66 -19.68 7.73 -31.45
CA ARG A 66 -18.59 7.77 -32.44
C ARG A 66 -17.83 9.11 -32.45
N HIS A 67 -17.64 9.73 -31.29
CA HIS A 67 -16.89 10.97 -31.17
C HIS A 67 -15.38 10.71 -31.22
N HIS A 68 -14.79 10.80 -32.41
CA HIS A 68 -13.37 10.50 -32.63
C HIS A 68 -12.42 11.35 -31.78
N ASP A 69 -12.67 12.65 -31.63
CA ASP A 69 -11.81 13.53 -30.83
C ASP A 69 -11.84 13.16 -29.35
N ALA A 70 -13.03 12.84 -28.82
CA ALA A 70 -13.19 12.36 -27.45
C ALA A 70 -12.50 11.01 -27.22
N LEU A 71 -12.57 10.10 -28.20
CA LEU A 71 -11.84 8.82 -28.15
C LEU A 71 -10.32 9.03 -28.13
N ARG A 72 -9.80 9.99 -28.90
CA ARG A 72 -8.35 10.32 -28.85
C ARG A 72 -7.93 10.87 -27.49
N GLN A 73 -8.76 11.69 -26.85
CA GLN A 73 -8.47 12.19 -25.51
C GLN A 73 -8.48 11.04 -24.49
N VAL A 74 -9.47 10.14 -24.57
CA VAL A 74 -9.53 8.95 -23.72
C VAL A 74 -8.32 8.04 -23.94
N ASP A 75 -7.88 7.84 -25.19
CA ASP A 75 -6.66 7.08 -25.49
C ASP A 75 -5.42 7.72 -24.84
N ALA A 76 -5.29 9.05 -24.89
CA ALA A 76 -4.18 9.77 -24.26
C ALA A 76 -4.21 9.65 -22.72
N ASP A 77 -5.37 9.85 -22.11
CA ASP A 77 -5.58 9.71 -20.67
C ASP A 77 -5.32 8.27 -20.21
N LEU A 78 -5.77 7.27 -20.98
CA LEU A 78 -5.53 5.85 -20.70
C LEU A 78 -4.05 5.50 -20.77
N ARG A 79 -3.34 6.02 -21.78
CA ARG A 79 -1.89 5.83 -21.87
C ARG A 79 -1.17 6.42 -20.66
N ALA A 80 -1.56 7.62 -20.23
CA ALA A 80 -0.99 8.26 -19.05
C ALA A 80 -1.28 7.47 -17.77
N TYR A 81 -2.52 7.01 -17.58
CA TYR A 81 -2.91 6.16 -16.45
C TYR A 81 -2.06 4.88 -16.39
N VAL A 82 -2.00 4.12 -17.50
CA VAL A 82 -1.24 2.86 -17.53
C VAL A 82 0.25 3.09 -17.35
N ALA A 83 0.80 4.21 -17.83
CA ALA A 83 2.20 4.55 -17.61
C ALA A 83 2.52 4.83 -16.14
N ALA A 84 1.61 5.52 -15.42
CA ALA A 84 1.74 5.76 -13.99
C ALA A 84 1.63 4.45 -13.20
N ASP A 85 0.60 3.64 -13.47
CA ASP A 85 0.36 2.33 -12.87
C ASP A 85 1.58 1.41 -13.04
N LEU A 86 2.20 1.41 -14.23
CA LEU A 86 3.44 0.66 -14.47
C LEU A 86 4.67 1.16 -13.73
N ALA A 87 4.74 2.45 -13.40
CA ALA A 87 5.84 3.01 -12.63
C ALA A 87 5.69 2.64 -11.15
N GLU A 88 4.47 2.72 -10.63
CA GLU A 88 4.08 2.33 -9.27
C GLU A 88 4.32 0.83 -9.03
N ASN A 89 3.74 -0.04 -9.84
CA ASN A 89 3.97 -1.50 -9.76
C ASN A 89 5.46 -1.90 -9.81
N ARG A 90 6.32 -1.10 -10.46
CA ARG A 90 7.77 -1.36 -10.47
C ARG A 90 8.43 -0.94 -9.17
N TYR A 91 7.98 0.18 -8.62
CA TYR A 91 8.44 0.68 -7.34
C TYR A 91 8.05 -0.33 -6.25
N GLU A 92 6.80 -0.74 -6.17
CA GLU A 92 6.28 -1.71 -5.19
C GLU A 92 6.99 -3.06 -5.29
N LEU A 93 7.18 -3.59 -6.51
CA LEU A 93 7.95 -4.82 -6.69
C LEU A 93 9.40 -4.68 -6.20
N SER A 94 10.02 -3.51 -6.43
CA SER A 94 11.39 -3.26 -5.96
C SER A 94 11.46 -3.15 -4.43
N ASP A 95 10.42 -2.59 -3.81
CA ASP A 95 10.32 -2.42 -2.38
C ASP A 95 10.10 -3.77 -1.68
N ALA A 96 9.12 -4.55 -2.14
CA ALA A 96 8.87 -5.92 -1.66
C ALA A 96 10.11 -6.83 -1.81
N GLN A 97 10.88 -6.67 -2.89
CA GLN A 97 12.15 -7.40 -3.05
C GLN A 97 13.23 -6.96 -2.05
N SER A 98 13.18 -5.71 -1.60
CA SER A 98 14.09 -5.17 -0.60
C SER A 98 13.72 -5.64 0.80
N GLU A 99 12.42 -5.76 1.10
CA GLU A 99 11.88 -6.35 2.34
C GLU A 99 12.32 -7.80 2.50
N VAL A 100 12.11 -8.65 1.48
CA VAL A 100 12.60 -10.06 1.50
C VAL A 100 14.09 -10.15 1.84
N ARG A 101 14.92 -9.20 1.36
CA ARG A 101 16.36 -9.19 1.64
C ARG A 101 16.64 -8.81 3.09
N ARG A 102 15.91 -7.84 3.65
CA ARG A 102 15.99 -7.44 5.04
C ARG A 102 15.57 -8.60 5.94
N ASP A 103 14.42 -9.21 5.69
CA ASP A 103 13.89 -10.33 6.47
C ASP A 103 14.79 -11.57 6.39
N THR A 104 15.46 -11.77 5.26
CA THR A 104 16.47 -12.82 5.15
C THR A 104 17.66 -12.58 6.09
N HIS A 105 18.02 -11.31 6.33
CA HIS A 105 19.04 -10.95 7.32
C HIS A 105 18.51 -11.13 8.75
N GLU A 106 17.28 -10.71 9.02
CA GLU A 106 16.66 -10.84 10.35
C GLU A 106 16.48 -12.30 10.77
N VAL A 107 16.03 -13.18 9.86
CA VAL A 107 16.00 -14.64 10.11
C VAL A 107 17.38 -15.18 10.45
N ARG A 108 18.44 -14.66 9.80
CA ARG A 108 19.80 -15.11 10.08
C ARG A 108 20.25 -14.68 11.48
N ASP A 109 19.91 -13.48 11.89
CA ASP A 109 20.28 -12.94 13.20
C ASP A 109 19.46 -13.61 14.32
N ALA A 110 18.14 -13.74 14.13
CA ALA A 110 17.23 -14.44 15.03
C ALA A 110 17.59 -15.93 15.20
N ARG A 111 18.27 -16.55 14.22
CA ARG A 111 18.75 -17.94 14.35
C ARG A 111 19.73 -18.12 15.51
N TYR A 112 20.46 -17.07 15.87
CA TYR A 112 21.39 -17.07 17.00
C TYR A 112 20.80 -16.45 18.27
N ALA A 113 19.57 -15.92 18.18
CA ALA A 113 18.83 -15.46 19.34
C ALA A 113 18.45 -16.64 20.24
N ARG A 114 18.33 -16.38 21.55
CA ARG A 114 17.96 -17.40 22.54
C ARG A 114 16.47 -17.73 22.50
N ASP A 115 15.68 -16.87 21.86
CA ASP A 115 14.22 -17.00 21.79
C ASP A 115 13.79 -17.75 20.51
N ARG A 116 13.08 -18.86 20.71
CA ARG A 116 12.53 -19.67 19.63
C ARG A 116 11.31 -19.00 18.98
N ARG A 117 10.63 -18.09 19.67
CA ARG A 117 9.47 -17.36 19.16
C ARG A 117 9.91 -16.34 18.12
N GLU A 118 10.89 -15.50 18.45
CA GLU A 118 11.52 -14.52 17.55
C GLU A 118 11.98 -15.16 16.22
N PHE A 119 12.60 -16.35 16.27
CA PHE A 119 13.01 -17.05 15.05
C PHE A 119 11.84 -17.60 14.22
N GLN A 120 10.73 -17.97 14.84
CA GLN A 120 9.53 -18.41 14.12
C GLN A 120 8.81 -17.25 13.47
N ASP A 121 8.74 -16.11 14.16
CA ASP A 121 8.10 -14.89 13.67
C ASP A 121 8.88 -14.37 12.45
N ALA A 122 10.21 -14.19 12.55
CA ALA A 122 11.04 -13.80 11.39
C ALA A 122 10.92 -14.77 10.19
N GLN A 123 10.69 -16.07 10.44
CA GLN A 123 10.46 -17.02 9.34
C GLN A 123 9.10 -16.87 8.66
N ARG A 124 8.09 -16.44 9.42
CA ARG A 124 6.75 -16.15 8.92
C ARG A 124 6.78 -14.88 8.09
N ASP A 125 7.37 -13.80 8.61
CA ASP A 125 7.47 -12.51 7.93
C ASP A 125 8.14 -12.66 6.56
N ARG A 126 9.31 -13.33 6.53
CA ARG A 126 10.00 -13.67 5.27
C ARG A 126 9.15 -14.50 4.29
N GLN A 127 8.22 -15.33 4.77
CA GLN A 127 7.34 -16.10 3.88
C GLN A 127 6.24 -15.24 3.29
N ASP A 128 5.71 -14.31 4.08
CA ASP A 128 4.70 -13.35 3.67
C ASP A 128 5.29 -12.36 2.66
N ASP A 129 6.47 -11.79 2.90
CA ASP A 129 7.17 -10.94 1.92
C ASP A 129 7.42 -11.63 0.57
N LYS A 130 7.76 -12.93 0.61
CA LYS A 130 7.95 -13.73 -0.60
C LYS A 130 6.67 -13.93 -1.37
N ARG A 131 5.54 -13.99 -0.68
CA ARG A 131 4.22 -14.05 -1.31
C ARG A 131 3.91 -12.71 -1.96
N ASP A 132 4.26 -11.60 -1.31
CA ASP A 132 3.96 -10.26 -1.80
C ASP A 132 4.81 -9.92 -3.03
N VAL A 133 6.09 -10.28 -3.05
CA VAL A 133 6.91 -10.21 -4.29
C VAL A 133 6.27 -10.96 -5.47
N ARG A 134 5.62 -12.10 -5.23
CA ARG A 134 4.95 -12.86 -6.31
C ARG A 134 3.69 -12.14 -6.79
N VAL A 135 2.95 -11.56 -5.86
CA VAL A 135 1.76 -10.76 -6.13
C VAL A 135 2.13 -9.54 -6.98
N GLU A 136 3.12 -8.75 -6.54
CA GLU A 136 3.55 -7.54 -7.26
C GLU A 136 4.18 -7.86 -8.61
N ALA A 137 4.95 -8.96 -8.71
CA ALA A 137 5.48 -9.40 -9.98
C ALA A 137 4.37 -9.82 -10.96
N GLU A 138 3.28 -10.40 -10.46
CA GLU A 138 2.12 -10.75 -11.27
C GLU A 138 1.33 -9.52 -11.71
N ALA A 139 1.06 -8.57 -10.81
CA ALA A 139 0.40 -7.31 -11.12
C ALA A 139 1.16 -6.55 -12.22
N LEU A 140 2.46 -6.32 -12.03
CA LEU A 140 3.33 -5.70 -13.03
C LEU A 140 3.32 -6.44 -14.38
N ARG A 141 3.35 -7.78 -14.36
CA ARG A 141 3.31 -8.58 -15.60
C ARG A 141 1.98 -8.40 -16.34
N ARG A 142 0.86 -8.42 -15.62
CA ARG A 142 -0.49 -8.25 -16.19
C ARG A 142 -0.66 -6.84 -16.76
N THR A 143 -0.32 -5.78 -16.01
CA THR A 143 -0.37 -4.40 -16.50
C THR A 143 0.51 -4.20 -17.74
N ARG A 144 1.73 -4.78 -17.78
CA ARG A 144 2.58 -4.74 -18.98
C ARG A 144 1.95 -5.46 -20.18
N GLY A 145 1.22 -6.55 -19.94
CA GLY A 145 0.46 -7.25 -20.97
C GLY A 145 -0.62 -6.36 -21.56
N ILE A 146 -1.43 -5.75 -20.71
CA ILE A 146 -2.49 -4.82 -21.08
C ILE A 146 -1.92 -3.62 -21.85
N GLN A 147 -0.84 -3.02 -21.35
CA GLN A 147 -0.16 -1.89 -22.02
C GLN A 147 0.24 -2.24 -23.46
N ARG A 148 0.91 -3.38 -23.67
CA ARG A 148 1.36 -3.79 -25.01
C ARG A 148 0.19 -3.96 -25.97
N GLU A 149 -0.92 -4.49 -25.48
CA GLU A 149 -2.11 -4.66 -26.31
C GLU A 149 -2.79 -3.32 -26.61
N LEU A 150 -2.94 -2.45 -25.61
CA LEU A 150 -3.49 -1.10 -25.79
C LEU A 150 -2.68 -0.29 -26.80
N GLU A 151 -1.35 -0.38 -26.80
CA GLU A 151 -0.51 0.31 -27.79
C GLU A 151 -0.83 -0.10 -29.23
N GLY A 152 -1.19 -1.35 -29.48
CA GLY A 152 -1.63 -1.82 -30.79
C GLY A 152 -3.03 -1.30 -31.20
N LEU A 153 -3.83 -0.87 -30.23
CA LEU A 153 -5.22 -0.45 -30.41
C LEU A 153 -5.40 1.07 -30.45
N TYR A 154 -4.49 1.86 -29.88
CA TYR A 154 -4.64 3.31 -29.85
C TYR A 154 -4.84 3.92 -31.24
N GLY A 155 -5.75 4.90 -31.34
CA GLY A 155 -6.16 5.51 -32.60
C GLY A 155 -7.11 4.66 -33.45
N ARG A 156 -7.25 3.35 -33.19
CA ARG A 156 -8.26 2.50 -33.84
C ARG A 156 -9.65 2.75 -33.27
N VAL A 157 -10.63 2.84 -34.16
CA VAL A 157 -12.03 3.20 -33.86
C VAL A 157 -13.03 2.24 -34.49
N ASP A 158 -12.57 1.15 -35.10
CA ASP A 158 -13.45 0.06 -35.52
C ASP A 158 -14.04 -0.66 -34.31
N ARG A 159 -15.19 -1.31 -34.52
CA ARG A 159 -15.98 -1.93 -33.45
C ARG A 159 -15.16 -2.92 -32.61
N ASN A 160 -14.40 -3.79 -33.26
CA ASN A 160 -13.64 -4.84 -32.58
C ASN A 160 -12.53 -4.24 -31.72
N SER A 161 -11.81 -3.23 -32.24
CA SER A 161 -10.80 -2.51 -31.48
C SER A 161 -11.39 -1.79 -30.27
N LEU A 162 -12.56 -1.16 -30.41
CA LEU A 162 -13.23 -0.48 -29.29
C LEU A 162 -13.71 -1.48 -28.23
N GLU A 163 -14.31 -2.59 -28.64
CA GLU A 163 -14.71 -3.66 -27.73
C GLU A 163 -13.49 -4.23 -26.97
N ARG A 164 -12.36 -4.42 -27.66
CA ARG A 164 -11.13 -4.91 -27.01
C ARG A 164 -10.53 -3.89 -26.04
N LYS A 165 -10.45 -2.61 -26.42
CA LYS A 165 -10.02 -1.53 -25.49
C LYS A 165 -10.88 -1.53 -24.23
N ARG A 166 -12.21 -1.61 -24.40
CA ARG A 166 -13.14 -1.66 -23.27
C ARG A 166 -12.85 -2.85 -22.35
N SER A 167 -12.64 -4.04 -22.91
CA SER A 167 -12.30 -5.22 -22.12
C SER A 167 -11.02 -5.03 -21.30
N LEU A 168 -9.98 -4.44 -21.89
CA LEU A 168 -8.70 -4.19 -21.21
C LEU A 168 -8.86 -3.14 -20.09
N MET A 169 -9.67 -2.10 -20.30
CA MET A 169 -9.99 -1.14 -19.25
C MET A 169 -10.76 -1.77 -18.09
N MET A 170 -11.66 -2.71 -18.39
CA MET A 170 -12.37 -3.47 -17.35
C MET A 170 -11.45 -4.44 -16.59
N GLU A 171 -10.43 -4.99 -17.26
CA GLU A 171 -9.40 -5.82 -16.61
C GLU A 171 -8.56 -4.99 -15.63
N LEU A 172 -8.11 -3.80 -16.05
CA LEU A 172 -7.44 -2.84 -15.14
C LEU A 172 -8.33 -2.50 -13.94
N LEU A 173 -9.63 -2.25 -14.18
CA LEU A 173 -10.58 -1.93 -13.11
C LEU A 173 -10.72 -3.09 -12.11
N GLN A 174 -10.78 -4.32 -12.60
CA GLN A 174 -10.87 -5.49 -11.74
C GLN A 174 -9.58 -5.74 -10.95
N MET A 175 -8.42 -5.46 -11.54
CA MET A 175 -7.13 -5.51 -10.85
C MET A 175 -7.10 -4.50 -9.69
N ALA A 176 -7.35 -3.22 -9.99
CA ALA A 176 -7.37 -2.15 -8.98
C ALA A 176 -8.36 -2.41 -7.84
N ARG A 177 -9.54 -2.98 -8.13
CA ARG A 177 -10.51 -3.37 -7.09
C ARG A 177 -10.04 -4.52 -6.22
N THR A 178 -9.36 -5.51 -6.81
CA THR A 178 -8.80 -6.65 -6.08
C THR A 178 -7.72 -6.19 -5.13
N GLU A 179 -6.83 -5.32 -5.60
CA GLU A 179 -5.75 -4.72 -4.82
C GLU A 179 -6.30 -3.88 -3.67
N GLN A 180 -7.24 -2.97 -3.94
CA GLN A 180 -7.88 -2.17 -2.90
C GLN A 180 -8.57 -3.03 -1.83
N ALA A 181 -9.18 -4.15 -2.22
CA ALA A 181 -9.80 -5.07 -1.28
C ALA A 181 -8.76 -5.78 -0.40
N ARG A 182 -7.60 -6.15 -0.97
CA ARG A 182 -6.47 -6.72 -0.24
C ARG A 182 -5.89 -5.71 0.75
N ASN A 183 -5.57 -4.49 0.32
CA ASN A 183 -5.02 -3.45 1.20
C ASN A 183 -5.99 -3.18 2.38
N GLN A 184 -7.30 -3.17 2.12
CA GLN A 184 -8.30 -3.04 3.20
C GLN A 184 -8.32 -4.21 4.17
N GLN A 185 -8.03 -5.43 3.71
CA GLN A 185 -7.93 -6.61 4.56
C GLN A 185 -6.68 -6.53 5.44
N GLU A 186 -5.52 -6.21 4.86
CA GLU A 186 -4.25 -6.04 5.58
C GLU A 186 -4.39 -4.97 6.67
N ILE A 187 -4.91 -3.79 6.33
CA ILE A 187 -5.17 -2.73 7.32
C ILE A 187 -6.09 -3.17 8.47
N ARG A 188 -6.99 -4.13 8.25
CA ARG A 188 -7.85 -4.67 9.32
C ARG A 188 -7.08 -5.67 10.19
N GLU A 189 -6.24 -6.48 9.57
CA GLU A 189 -5.38 -7.46 10.24
C GLU A 189 -4.34 -6.74 11.10
N ASP A 190 -3.62 -5.74 10.58
CA ASP A 190 -2.65 -4.92 11.34
C ASP A 190 -3.30 -4.27 12.56
N ARG A 191 -4.52 -3.74 12.38
CA ARG A 191 -5.27 -3.11 13.48
C ARG A 191 -5.70 -4.10 14.55
N ARG A 192 -5.91 -5.36 14.17
CA ARG A 192 -6.26 -6.43 15.10
C ARG A 192 -5.01 -6.85 15.87
N GLU A 193 -3.90 -7.09 15.20
CA GLU A 193 -2.62 -7.47 15.81
C GLU A 193 -2.14 -6.37 16.77
N SER A 194 -2.14 -5.11 16.34
CA SER A 194 -1.87 -3.94 17.20
C SER A 194 -2.73 -3.85 18.46
N ARG A 195 -3.94 -4.43 18.46
CA ARG A 195 -4.80 -4.48 19.66
C ARG A 195 -4.48 -5.67 20.55
N GLU A 196 -4.09 -6.79 19.96
CA GLU A 196 -3.67 -8.01 20.66
C GLU A 196 -2.34 -7.74 21.38
N ASP A 197 -1.35 -7.12 20.73
CA ASP A 197 -0.07 -6.73 21.35
C ASP A 197 -0.26 -5.81 22.55
N ARG A 198 -1.15 -4.81 22.42
CA ARG A 198 -1.48 -3.91 23.53
C ARG A 198 -2.15 -4.63 24.69
N ARG A 199 -2.86 -5.73 24.44
CA ARG A 199 -3.45 -6.55 25.51
C ARG A 199 -2.38 -7.42 26.15
N GLU A 200 -1.50 -8.04 25.38
CA GLU A 200 -0.37 -8.84 25.90
C GLU A 200 0.58 -8.00 26.76
N ALA A 201 0.91 -6.77 26.33
CA ALA A 201 1.68 -5.79 27.10
C ALA A 201 1.01 -5.33 28.38
N ARG A 202 -0.32 -5.22 28.38
CA ARG A 202 -1.07 -4.87 29.58
C ARG A 202 -1.15 -6.02 30.57
N ASP A 203 -1.22 -7.26 30.08
CA ASP A 203 -1.35 -8.47 30.90
C ASP A 203 0.01 -8.97 31.44
N GLY A 204 1.13 -8.33 31.07
CA GLY A 204 2.47 -8.70 31.53
C GLY A 204 2.93 -10.08 31.04
N ARG A 205 2.37 -10.56 29.92
CA ARG A 205 2.76 -11.81 29.28
C ARG A 205 3.91 -11.55 28.31
N TYR A 206 5.11 -11.37 28.85
CA TYR A 206 6.37 -11.41 28.11
C TYR A 206 7.38 -12.25 28.90
#